data_AF-A0A7L3G219-F1
#
_entry.id   AF-A0A7L3G219-F1
#
_cell.length_a   1.000
_cell.length_b   1.000
_cell.length_c   1.000
_cell.angle_alpha   90.00
_cell.angle_beta   90.00
_cell.angle_gamma   90.00
#
_symmetry.space_group_name_H-M   'P 1'
#
loop_
_entity.id
_entity.type
_entity.pdbx_description
1 polymer ?
#
loop_
_entity_poly.entity_id
_entity_poly.type
_entity_poly.pdbx_seq_one_letter_code
_entity_poly.pdbx_strand_id
1 'polypeptide(L)'
;CSSKQALLTIPKPQHLDQLESYLRKELQFLDLAKTNSQELKLQPYREVFEFFIDNFKTYKPLLSAIKNEYEATLAHQKMTIRALEPLKAMVTTVSEKCTQQILALQEKEKDEINMLKQEKQQLLKYIDNMKEEKNSLQTQVEHLQTSVAEEYARYLNEYGARKLLLAKLNDMHNERLDMTCHQAQGRENIKGEDVVKLTLALKIARQDLTKAQVKLNTVIADYGDVVPRRDYESLEKKYFDLLQEMKTLQKDFEQLHKEYETLLAIHRETAGERDNFCAELQRVQLNCTPRPNWAKCSEVIPGGAERWGCLAAGKSSDQLVDVLLEEIGTGALEGINVFPGWGKGDKVPVYLRHEGDVKNKKLTKKDVVNVLKDVWKEKIALEQQTGKQSSLPEFFLGYLQKKYGDAAAMEWSYTLYENMRLCRSNHVLSSFYDILTGKVGEEQYHNQNQLISNLQKELATCDSSNSGSLTSEHMAVREAFPLKRKESIQELVDASRYKLDGAEDLIDYVSLFKE
;
A
#
# COMPACT_ATOMS: atom_id res chain seq x y z
N CYS A 1 26.51 -26.80 -75.17
CA CYS A 1 27.74 -27.62 -75.07
C CYS A 1 27.46 -28.85 -74.21
N SER A 2 27.74 -30.01 -74.78
CA SER A 2 27.47 -31.34 -74.25
C SER A 2 28.59 -31.78 -73.30
N SER A 3 28.24 -32.27 -72.11
CA SER A 3 29.07 -33.21 -71.35
C SER A 3 28.18 -34.03 -70.41
N LYS A 4 27.29 -34.85 -70.99
CA LYS A 4 26.81 -36.06 -70.31
C LYS A 4 28.00 -37.00 -70.15
N GLN A 5 28.68 -36.92 -69.02
CA GLN A 5 29.61 -37.97 -68.60
C GLN A 5 28.80 -39.24 -68.37
N ALA A 6 29.10 -40.24 -69.21
CA ALA A 6 28.59 -41.59 -69.11
C ALA A 6 29.02 -42.21 -67.77
N LEU A 7 28.12 -42.23 -66.79
CA LEU A 7 28.16 -43.22 -65.73
C LEU A 7 27.69 -44.53 -66.35
N LEU A 8 28.64 -45.44 -66.58
CA LEU A 8 28.41 -46.84 -66.90
C LEU A 8 27.24 -47.37 -66.06
N THR A 9 26.11 -47.65 -66.69
CA THR A 9 25.00 -48.39 -66.09
C THR A 9 25.45 -49.83 -65.90
N ILE A 10 26.14 -50.08 -64.80
CA ILE A 10 26.33 -51.42 -64.26
C ILE A 10 24.91 -51.98 -64.06
N PRO A 11 24.54 -53.11 -64.69
CA PRO A 11 23.23 -53.70 -64.49
C PRO A 11 23.05 -53.98 -62.99
N LYS A 12 21.96 -53.47 -62.43
CA LYS A 12 21.64 -53.61 -61.02
C LYS A 12 21.65 -55.10 -60.67
N PRO A 13 22.37 -55.54 -59.63
CA PRO A 13 22.41 -56.97 -59.28
C PRO A 13 20.99 -57.47 -58.98
N GLN A 14 20.58 -58.59 -59.57
CA GLN A 14 19.23 -59.16 -59.37
C GLN A 14 18.86 -59.33 -57.89
N HIS A 15 19.86 -59.60 -57.04
CA HIS A 15 19.70 -59.74 -55.60
C HIS A 15 19.32 -58.41 -54.90
N LEU A 16 19.76 -57.27 -55.43
CA LEU A 16 19.44 -55.95 -54.89
C LEU A 16 18.01 -55.53 -55.26
N ASP A 17 17.54 -55.88 -56.46
CA ASP A 17 16.14 -55.66 -56.86
C ASP A 17 15.17 -56.53 -56.06
N GLN A 18 15.56 -57.77 -55.72
CA GLN A 18 14.77 -58.64 -54.85
C GLN A 18 14.62 -58.06 -53.44
N LEU A 19 15.71 -57.58 -52.83
CA LEU A 19 15.69 -56.95 -51.50
C LEU A 19 14.87 -55.65 -51.48
N GLU A 20 14.99 -54.80 -52.49
CA GLU A 20 14.19 -53.57 -52.61
C GLU A 20 12.70 -53.87 -52.82
N SER A 21 12.37 -54.93 -53.57
CA SER A 21 10.98 -55.35 -53.78
C SER A 21 10.36 -55.92 -52.50
N TYR A 22 11.14 -56.64 -51.69
CA TYR A 22 10.73 -57.16 -50.38
C TYR A 22 10.50 -56.02 -49.38
N LEU A 23 11.45 -55.08 -49.28
CA LEU A 23 11.31 -53.89 -48.43
C LEU A 23 10.05 -53.07 -48.78
N ARG A 24 9.78 -52.84 -50.07
CA ARG A 24 8.60 -52.09 -50.52
C ARG A 24 7.29 -52.79 -50.15
N LYS A 25 7.24 -54.12 -50.21
CA LYS A 25 6.06 -54.90 -49.80
C LYS A 25 5.84 -54.83 -48.29
N GLU A 26 6.88 -55.09 -47.49
CA GLU A 26 6.79 -55.02 -46.03
C GLU A 26 6.39 -53.63 -45.53
N LEU A 27 6.95 -52.56 -46.12
CA LEU A 27 6.59 -51.18 -45.77
C LEU A 27 5.16 -50.79 -46.18
N GLN A 28 4.55 -51.45 -47.17
CA GLN A 28 3.15 -51.25 -47.57
C GLN A 28 2.16 -51.96 -46.64
N PHE A 29 2.59 -53.01 -45.93
CA PHE A 29 1.76 -53.72 -44.94
C PHE A 29 1.74 -53.04 -43.56
N LEU A 30 2.61 -52.06 -43.30
CA LEU A 30 2.66 -51.35 -42.02
C LEU A 30 1.65 -50.19 -41.95
N ASP A 31 0.86 -50.16 -40.87
CA ASP A 31 -0.13 -49.12 -40.62
C ASP A 31 0.53 -47.82 -40.07
N LEU A 32 0.57 -46.79 -40.92
CA LEU A 32 1.29 -45.53 -40.67
C LEU A 32 0.59 -44.58 -39.68
N ALA A 33 -0.65 -44.89 -39.27
CA ALA A 33 -1.48 -44.02 -38.43
C ALA A 33 -1.12 -44.06 -36.93
N LYS A 34 -0.31 -45.02 -36.46
CA LYS A 34 0.08 -45.14 -35.04
C LYS A 34 1.25 -44.21 -34.70
N THR A 35 1.26 -43.71 -33.46
CA THR A 35 2.28 -42.81 -32.87
C THR A 35 3.71 -43.36 -32.94
N ASN A 36 3.87 -44.68 -33.09
CA ASN A 36 5.17 -45.38 -33.19
C ASN A 36 5.54 -45.77 -34.63
N SER A 37 4.97 -45.10 -35.63
CA SER A 37 5.16 -45.44 -37.06
C SER A 37 6.63 -45.44 -37.51
N GLN A 38 7.49 -44.65 -36.90
CA GLN A 38 8.94 -44.67 -37.19
C GLN A 38 9.65 -45.89 -36.59
N GLU A 39 9.28 -46.34 -35.39
CA GLU A 39 9.86 -47.55 -34.79
C GLU A 39 9.44 -48.82 -35.52
N LEU A 40 8.18 -48.87 -35.98
CA LEU A 40 7.66 -50.01 -36.73
C LEU A 40 8.35 -50.17 -38.09
N LYS A 41 8.75 -49.06 -38.73
CA LYS A 41 9.51 -49.09 -39.99
C LYS A 41 10.92 -49.66 -39.82
N LEU A 42 11.55 -49.48 -38.66
CA LEU A 42 12.92 -49.95 -38.42
C LEU A 42 13.07 -51.47 -38.55
N GLN A 43 11.99 -52.23 -38.31
CA GLN A 43 12.03 -53.69 -38.33
C GLN A 43 12.26 -54.26 -39.75
N PRO A 44 11.47 -53.90 -40.79
CA PRO A 44 11.77 -54.27 -42.18
C PRO A 44 13.15 -53.81 -42.65
N TYR A 45 13.61 -52.61 -42.27
CA TYR A 45 14.95 -52.13 -42.62
C TYR A 45 16.06 -52.95 -41.95
N ARG A 46 15.89 -53.38 -40.70
CA ARG A 46 16.84 -54.27 -40.00
C ARG A 46 16.96 -55.63 -40.64
N GLU A 47 15.83 -56.21 -41.04
CA GLU A 47 15.78 -57.53 -41.68
C GLU A 47 16.44 -57.48 -43.06
N VAL A 48 16.11 -56.48 -43.89
CA VAL A 48 16.74 -56.29 -45.20
C VAL A 48 18.24 -55.99 -45.08
N PHE A 49 18.65 -55.24 -44.06
CA PHE A 49 20.06 -54.98 -43.81
C PHE A 49 20.82 -56.22 -43.34
N GLU A 50 20.19 -57.10 -42.55
CA GLU A 50 20.79 -58.39 -42.15
C GLU A 50 20.99 -59.31 -43.36
N PHE A 51 19.94 -59.46 -44.19
CA PHE A 51 20.04 -60.20 -45.44
C PHE A 51 21.11 -59.60 -46.37
N PHE A 52 21.24 -58.28 -46.42
CA PHE A 52 22.29 -57.62 -47.19
C PHE A 52 23.69 -57.95 -46.65
N ILE A 53 23.91 -57.87 -45.33
CA ILE A 53 25.18 -58.18 -44.66
C ILE A 53 25.59 -59.65 -44.88
N ASP A 54 24.64 -60.58 -44.79
CA ASP A 54 24.87 -62.01 -44.94
C ASP A 54 25.47 -62.40 -46.29
N ASN A 55 25.22 -61.61 -47.33
CA ASN A 55 25.74 -61.82 -48.67
C ASN A 55 27.21 -61.40 -48.85
N PHE A 56 27.79 -60.60 -47.95
CA PHE A 56 29.18 -60.13 -48.05
C PHE A 56 30.14 -60.95 -47.20
N LYS A 57 30.80 -61.95 -47.79
CA LYS A 57 31.68 -62.87 -47.04
C LYS A 57 32.91 -62.21 -46.38
N THR A 58 33.48 -61.16 -46.98
CA THR A 58 34.70 -60.49 -46.49
C THR A 58 34.42 -59.30 -45.57
N TYR A 59 33.35 -58.54 -45.80
CA TYR A 59 33.02 -57.32 -45.05
C TYR A 59 31.97 -57.53 -43.94
N LYS A 60 31.37 -58.72 -43.87
CA LYS A 60 30.35 -59.07 -42.86
C LYS A 60 30.75 -58.76 -41.41
N PRO A 61 31.96 -59.10 -40.92
CA PRO A 61 32.32 -58.81 -39.53
C PRO A 61 32.26 -57.33 -39.17
N LEU A 62 32.68 -56.45 -40.10
CA LEU A 62 32.66 -55.00 -39.91
C LEU A 62 31.24 -54.44 -39.96
N LEU A 63 30.43 -54.86 -40.95
CA LEU A 63 29.06 -54.37 -41.08
C LEU A 63 28.16 -54.85 -39.95
N SER A 64 28.34 -56.09 -39.48
CA SER A 64 27.66 -56.62 -38.28
C SER A 64 28.09 -55.87 -37.02
N ALA A 65 29.37 -55.53 -36.86
CA ALA A 65 29.83 -54.74 -35.71
C ALA A 65 29.18 -53.34 -35.69
N ILE A 66 29.13 -52.66 -36.84
CA ILE A 66 28.46 -51.36 -36.98
C ILE A 66 26.96 -51.49 -36.66
N LYS A 67 26.28 -52.49 -37.23
CA LYS A 67 24.86 -52.76 -36.94
C LYS A 67 24.62 -52.97 -35.45
N ASN A 68 25.42 -53.82 -34.81
CA ASN A 68 25.26 -54.17 -33.40
C ASN A 68 25.43 -52.95 -32.47
N GLU A 69 26.36 -52.04 -32.77
CA GLU A 69 26.53 -50.79 -32.00
C GLU A 69 25.30 -49.87 -32.09
N TYR A 70 24.72 -49.71 -33.28
CA TYR A 70 23.48 -48.94 -33.44
C TYR A 70 22.29 -49.62 -32.77
N GLU A 71 22.19 -50.95 -32.84
CA GLU A 71 21.13 -51.70 -32.16
C GLU A 71 21.24 -51.63 -30.64
N ALA A 72 22.46 -51.71 -30.08
CA ALA A 72 22.74 -51.53 -28.67
C ALA A 72 22.37 -50.11 -28.21
N THR A 73 22.72 -49.09 -29.00
CA THR A 73 22.39 -47.69 -28.70
C THR A 73 20.88 -47.44 -28.73
N LEU A 74 20.16 -47.98 -29.72
CA LEU A 74 18.70 -47.88 -29.80
C LEU A 74 18.02 -48.61 -28.63
N ALA A 75 18.52 -49.78 -28.22
CA ALA A 75 18.00 -50.51 -27.07
C ALA A 75 18.21 -49.72 -25.76
N HIS A 76 19.38 -49.12 -25.58
CA HIS A 76 19.68 -48.24 -24.46
C HIS A 76 18.72 -47.03 -24.42
N GLN A 77 18.53 -46.34 -25.55
CA GLN A 77 17.59 -45.22 -25.64
C GLN A 77 16.15 -45.63 -25.29
N LYS A 78 15.68 -46.79 -25.76
CA LYS A 78 14.35 -47.33 -25.40
C LYS A 78 14.22 -47.61 -23.90
N MET A 79 15.27 -48.15 -23.27
CA MET A 79 15.29 -48.33 -21.81
C MET A 79 15.22 -47.01 -21.07
N THR A 80 15.98 -46.00 -21.51
CA THR A 80 15.95 -44.65 -20.92
C THR A 80 14.58 -43.99 -21.06
N ILE A 81 13.93 -44.10 -22.23
CA ILE A 81 12.58 -43.58 -22.44
C ILE A 81 11.58 -44.24 -21.49
N ARG A 82 11.61 -45.57 -21.35
CA ARG A 82 10.75 -46.31 -20.41
C ARG A 82 11.00 -45.92 -18.95
N ALA A 83 12.25 -45.62 -18.58
CA ALA A 83 12.59 -45.17 -17.24
C ALA A 83 12.07 -43.74 -16.93
N LEU A 84 11.95 -42.90 -17.96
CA LEU A 84 11.43 -41.52 -17.83
C LEU A 84 9.90 -41.45 -17.79
N GLU A 85 9.20 -42.48 -18.27
CA GLU A 85 7.73 -42.51 -18.39
C GLU A 85 7.00 -42.42 -17.02
N PRO A 86 7.42 -43.16 -15.97
CA PRO A 86 6.88 -43.00 -14.62
C PRO A 86 7.12 -41.62 -14.04
N LEU A 87 8.28 -41.00 -14.33
CA LEU A 87 8.58 -39.65 -13.86
C LEU A 87 7.66 -38.62 -14.50
N LYS A 88 7.37 -38.76 -15.81
CA LYS A 88 6.39 -37.92 -16.50
C LYS A 88 5.00 -38.07 -15.89
N ALA A 89 4.57 -39.30 -15.58
CA ALA A 89 3.29 -39.55 -14.92
C ALA A 89 3.24 -38.95 -13.50
N MET A 90 4.33 -39.04 -12.73
CA MET A 90 4.42 -38.42 -11.41
C MET A 90 4.32 -36.90 -11.49
N VAL A 91 5.01 -36.27 -12.46
CA VAL A 91 4.94 -34.83 -12.68
C VAL A 91 3.52 -34.39 -13.03
N THR A 92 2.81 -35.14 -13.90
CA THR A 92 1.40 -34.82 -14.21
C THR A 92 0.51 -34.93 -12.98
N THR A 93 0.64 -35.98 -12.17
CA THR A 93 -0.16 -36.14 -10.95
C THR A 93 0.14 -35.05 -9.91
N VAL A 94 1.41 -34.68 -9.73
CA VAL A 94 1.78 -33.58 -8.81
C VAL A 94 1.24 -32.25 -9.35
N SER A 95 1.33 -32.00 -10.65
CA SER A 95 0.76 -30.81 -11.28
C SER A 95 -0.75 -30.73 -11.07
N GLU A 96 -1.49 -31.83 -11.26
CA GLU A 96 -2.94 -31.91 -11.02
C GLU A 96 -3.29 -31.68 -9.54
N LYS A 97 -2.47 -32.20 -8.61
CA LYS A 97 -2.68 -31.97 -7.18
C LYS A 97 -2.46 -30.49 -6.82
N CYS A 98 -1.43 -29.86 -7.38
CA CYS A 98 -1.17 -28.43 -7.18
C CYS A 98 -2.31 -27.58 -7.74
N THR A 99 -2.82 -27.88 -8.95
CA THR A 99 -3.95 -27.14 -9.52
C THR A 99 -5.23 -27.30 -8.69
N GLN A 100 -5.51 -28.50 -8.16
CA GLN A 100 -6.62 -28.73 -7.23
C GLN A 100 -6.47 -27.92 -5.93
N GLN A 101 -5.27 -27.84 -5.37
CA GLN A 101 -5.01 -27.03 -4.17
C GLN A 101 -5.23 -25.53 -4.43
N ILE A 102 -4.78 -25.03 -5.58
CA ILE A 102 -4.99 -23.63 -5.98
C ILE A 102 -6.48 -23.34 -6.11
N LEU A 103 -7.25 -24.20 -6.77
CA LEU A 103 -8.70 -24.03 -6.92
C LEU A 103 -9.43 -24.04 -5.57
N ALA A 104 -9.06 -24.95 -4.67
CA ALA A 104 -9.64 -25.01 -3.32
C ALA A 104 -9.34 -23.75 -2.48
N LEU A 105 -8.15 -23.16 -2.63
CA LEU A 105 -7.81 -21.89 -1.98
C LEU A 105 -8.62 -20.73 -2.57
N GLN A 106 -8.73 -20.66 -3.90
CA GLN A 106 -9.53 -19.63 -4.58
C GLN A 106 -11.01 -19.67 -4.19
N GLU A 107 -11.57 -20.85 -3.99
CA GLU A 107 -12.96 -21.00 -3.54
C GLU A 107 -13.14 -20.50 -2.10
N LYS A 108 -12.22 -20.83 -1.19
CA LYS A 108 -12.22 -20.29 0.18
C LYS A 108 -12.09 -18.77 0.22
N GLU A 109 -11.17 -18.21 -0.56
CA GLU A 109 -10.98 -16.76 -0.67
C GLU A 109 -12.26 -16.08 -1.18
N LYS A 110 -12.93 -16.68 -2.18
CA LYS A 110 -14.19 -16.16 -2.70
C LYS A 110 -15.30 -16.15 -1.65
N ASP A 111 -15.40 -17.20 -0.84
CA ASP A 111 -16.39 -17.28 0.25
C ASP A 111 -16.09 -16.24 1.34
N GLU A 112 -14.83 -16.07 1.72
CA GLU A 112 -14.41 -15.03 2.69
C GLU A 112 -14.69 -13.62 2.17
N ILE A 113 -14.39 -13.34 0.89
CA ILE A 113 -14.73 -12.06 0.26
C ILE A 113 -16.24 -11.82 0.27
N ASN A 114 -17.06 -12.86 0.05
CA ASN A 114 -18.51 -12.72 0.07
C ASN A 114 -19.03 -12.45 1.49
N MET A 115 -18.49 -13.12 2.51
CA MET A 115 -18.81 -12.87 3.91
C MET A 115 -18.46 -11.43 4.32
N LEU A 116 -17.25 -10.98 4.01
CA LEU A 116 -16.80 -9.61 4.28
C LEU A 116 -17.64 -8.56 3.55
N LYS A 117 -18.09 -8.85 2.32
CA LYS A 117 -19.01 -7.96 1.58
C LYS A 117 -20.38 -7.85 2.28
N GLN A 118 -20.90 -8.95 2.81
CA GLN A 118 -22.17 -8.94 3.55
C GLN A 118 -22.03 -8.17 4.86
N GLU A 119 -20.96 -8.38 5.62
CA GLU A 119 -20.69 -7.65 6.86
C GLU A 119 -20.52 -6.15 6.59
N LYS A 120 -19.77 -5.77 5.54
CA LYS A 120 -19.67 -4.38 5.11
C LYS A 120 -21.04 -3.75 4.82
N GLN A 121 -21.94 -4.47 4.15
CA GLN A 121 -23.30 -3.98 3.87
C GLN A 121 -24.12 -3.82 5.15
N GLN A 122 -24.00 -4.74 6.11
CA GLN A 122 -24.67 -4.64 7.41
C GLN A 122 -24.17 -3.43 8.21
N LEU A 123 -22.85 -3.23 8.27
CA LEU A 123 -22.24 -2.09 8.95
C LEU A 123 -22.65 -0.76 8.32
N LEU A 124 -22.73 -0.69 6.99
CA LEU A 124 -23.21 0.52 6.30
C LEU A 124 -24.66 0.85 6.68
N LYS A 125 -25.55 -0.14 6.69
CA LYS A 125 -26.95 0.05 7.13
C LYS A 125 -27.03 0.54 8.58
N TYR A 126 -26.18 -0.01 9.45
CA TYR A 126 -26.10 0.42 10.85
C TYR A 126 -25.64 1.88 10.97
N ILE A 127 -24.62 2.29 10.21
CA ILE A 127 -24.16 3.68 10.15
C ILE A 127 -25.27 4.61 9.67
N ASP A 128 -26.03 4.21 8.66
CA ASP A 128 -27.12 5.03 8.12
C ASP A 128 -28.25 5.19 9.15
N ASN A 129 -28.66 4.11 9.83
CA ASN A 129 -29.63 4.21 10.94
C ASN A 129 -29.15 5.15 12.05
N MET A 130 -27.89 5.02 12.49
CA MET A 130 -27.34 5.89 13.54
C MET A 130 -27.28 7.36 13.11
N LYS A 131 -27.05 7.64 11.81
CA LYS A 131 -27.10 9.00 11.27
C LYS A 131 -28.53 9.55 11.26
N GLU A 132 -29.52 8.74 10.89
CA GLU A 132 -30.93 9.13 10.92
C GLU A 132 -31.39 9.45 12.35
N GLU A 133 -31.04 8.60 13.32
CA GLU A 133 -31.32 8.85 14.74
C GLU A 133 -30.67 10.14 15.23
N LYS A 134 -29.39 10.37 14.89
CA LYS A 134 -28.69 11.62 15.23
C LYS A 134 -29.42 12.85 14.66
N ASN A 135 -29.84 12.80 13.39
CA ASN A 135 -30.54 13.90 12.75
C ASN A 135 -31.91 14.17 13.39
N SER A 136 -32.63 13.10 13.74
CA SER A 136 -33.91 13.18 14.47
C SER A 136 -33.74 13.83 15.85
N LEU A 137 -32.74 13.39 16.62
CA LEU A 137 -32.43 13.96 17.94
C LEU A 137 -32.00 15.43 17.82
N GLN A 138 -31.18 15.76 16.82
CA GLN A 138 -30.77 17.14 16.54
C GLN A 138 -32.00 18.04 16.29
N THR A 139 -32.96 17.55 15.51
CA THR A 139 -34.20 18.28 15.21
C THR A 139 -35.05 18.50 16.47
N GLN A 140 -35.12 17.51 17.36
CA GLN A 140 -35.79 17.66 18.66
C GLN A 140 -35.10 18.68 19.55
N VAL A 141 -33.76 18.69 19.59
CA VAL A 141 -32.98 19.67 20.35
C VAL A 141 -33.24 21.09 19.84
N GLU A 142 -33.23 21.30 18.53
CA GLU A 142 -33.53 22.60 17.91
C GLU A 142 -34.94 23.07 18.22
N HIS A 143 -35.93 22.16 18.19
CA HIS A 143 -37.29 22.48 18.59
C HIS A 143 -37.40 22.88 20.06
N LEU A 144 -36.76 22.13 20.96
CA LEU A 144 -36.74 22.44 22.39
C LEU A 144 -36.04 23.77 22.68
N GLN A 145 -34.93 24.06 22.01
CA GLN A 145 -34.24 25.35 22.12
C GLN A 145 -35.16 26.52 21.72
N THR A 146 -35.90 26.35 20.62
CA THR A 146 -36.85 27.36 20.15
C THR A 146 -37.99 27.55 21.14
N SER A 147 -38.60 26.45 21.63
CA SER A 147 -39.67 26.50 22.63
C SER A 147 -39.21 27.16 23.94
N VAL A 148 -38.01 26.84 24.41
CA VAL A 148 -37.43 27.48 25.60
C VAL A 148 -37.22 28.98 25.36
N ALA A 149 -36.71 29.39 24.20
CA ALA A 149 -36.54 30.80 23.87
C ALA A 149 -37.89 31.56 23.83
N GLU A 150 -38.94 30.93 23.30
CA GLU A 150 -40.30 31.49 23.30
C GLU A 150 -40.85 31.67 24.72
N GLU A 151 -40.69 30.66 25.59
CA GLU A 151 -41.12 30.74 26.99
C GLU A 151 -40.34 31.82 27.77
N TYR A 152 -39.03 31.94 27.54
CA TYR A 152 -38.24 33.03 28.12
C TYR A 152 -38.73 34.41 27.65
N ALA A 153 -39.10 34.56 26.38
CA ALA A 153 -39.66 35.80 25.86
C ALA A 153 -41.02 36.13 26.50
N ARG A 154 -41.90 35.13 26.65
CA ARG A 154 -43.19 35.29 27.37
C ARG A 154 -42.98 35.74 28.81
N TYR A 155 -42.06 35.08 29.52
CA TYR A 155 -41.71 35.43 30.90
C TYR A 155 -41.22 36.88 31.02
N LEU A 156 -40.33 37.34 30.13
CA LEU A 156 -39.85 38.73 30.13
C LEU A 156 -40.98 39.74 29.87
N ASN A 157 -41.87 39.43 28.93
CA ASN A 157 -43.03 40.27 28.63
C ASN A 157 -43.96 40.39 29.86
N GLU A 158 -44.29 39.27 30.51
CA GLU A 158 -45.10 39.27 31.72
C GLU A 158 -44.42 40.02 32.87
N TYR A 159 -43.13 39.78 33.08
CA TYR A 159 -42.34 40.47 34.10
C TYR A 159 -42.34 42.00 33.88
N GLY A 160 -42.15 42.43 32.62
CA GLY A 160 -42.24 43.84 32.24
C GLY A 160 -43.62 44.44 32.52
N ALA A 161 -44.69 43.73 32.15
CA ALA A 161 -46.06 44.17 32.42
C ALA A 161 -46.36 44.28 33.92
N ARG A 162 -45.92 43.31 34.74
CA ARG A 162 -46.05 43.36 36.21
C ARG A 162 -45.30 44.53 36.82
N LYS A 163 -44.07 44.80 36.37
CA LYS A 163 -43.28 45.94 36.84
C LYS A 163 -43.97 47.28 36.54
N LEU A 164 -44.57 47.41 35.36
CA LEU A 164 -45.30 48.61 34.96
C LEU A 164 -46.60 48.79 35.75
N LEU A 165 -47.33 47.69 36.02
CA LEU A 165 -48.51 47.72 36.89
C LEU A 165 -48.17 48.10 38.34
N LEU A 166 -47.07 47.57 38.88
CA LEU A 166 -46.60 47.92 40.22
C LEU A 166 -46.21 49.40 40.31
N ALA A 167 -45.54 49.95 39.30
CA ALA A 167 -45.24 51.37 39.23
C ALA A 167 -46.54 52.21 39.26
N LYS A 168 -47.52 51.86 38.41
CA LYS A 168 -48.81 52.55 38.37
C LYS A 168 -49.61 52.45 39.68
N LEU A 169 -49.55 51.29 40.36
CA LEU A 169 -50.18 51.11 41.67
C LEU A 169 -49.52 51.99 42.74
N ASN A 170 -48.20 52.10 42.74
CA ASN A 170 -47.48 53.00 43.64
C ASN A 170 -47.82 54.46 43.36
N ASP A 171 -47.92 54.86 42.09
CA ASP A 171 -48.33 56.23 41.72
C ASP A 171 -49.74 56.54 42.25
N MET A 172 -50.71 55.65 42.00
CA MET A 172 -52.06 55.79 42.54
C MET A 172 -52.11 55.77 44.09
N HIS A 173 -51.21 55.01 44.73
CA HIS A 173 -51.12 54.97 46.19
C HIS A 173 -50.59 56.28 46.74
N ASN A 174 -49.57 56.86 46.10
CA ASN A 174 -49.03 58.17 46.46
C ASN A 174 -50.09 59.26 46.26
N GLU A 175 -50.81 59.26 45.13
CA GLU A 175 -51.93 60.17 44.88
C GLU A 175 -53.04 60.05 45.94
N ARG A 176 -53.35 58.82 46.38
CA ARG A 176 -54.30 58.59 47.48
C ARG A 176 -53.76 59.10 48.80
N LEU A 177 -52.49 58.86 49.12
CA LEU A 177 -51.88 59.35 50.37
C LEU A 177 -51.89 60.89 50.41
N ASP A 178 -51.63 61.56 49.30
CA ASP A 178 -51.76 63.01 49.17
C ASP A 178 -53.22 63.47 49.40
N MET A 179 -54.20 62.76 48.82
CA MET A 179 -55.62 63.02 49.03
C MET A 179 -56.08 62.76 50.48
N THR A 180 -55.50 61.75 51.13
CA THR A 180 -55.81 61.39 52.53
C THR A 180 -55.15 62.36 53.49
N CYS A 181 -53.97 62.90 53.15
CA CYS A 181 -53.32 63.98 53.88
C CYS A 181 -54.15 65.28 53.80
N HIS A 182 -54.91 65.48 52.71
CA HIS A 182 -55.92 66.56 52.61
C HIS A 182 -57.24 66.25 53.33
N GLN A 183 -57.56 64.98 53.62
CA GLN A 183 -58.76 64.57 54.37
C GLN A 183 -58.51 64.35 55.88
N ALA A 184 -57.26 64.34 56.33
CA ALA A 184 -56.89 64.21 57.75
C ALA A 184 -57.15 65.48 58.60
N GLN A 185 -57.87 66.47 58.05
CA GLN A 185 -58.35 67.67 58.75
C GLN A 185 -59.86 67.65 59.06
N GLY A 186 -60.53 66.52 58.88
CA GLY A 186 -61.96 66.38 59.18
C GLY A 186 -62.29 65.04 59.81
N ARG A 187 -61.82 64.80 61.04
CA ARG A 187 -62.29 63.69 61.86
C ARG A 187 -63.28 64.20 62.90
N GLU A 188 -64.57 63.92 62.71
CA GLU A 188 -65.52 63.98 63.82
C GLU A 188 -66.69 63.01 63.65
N ASN A 189 -66.86 62.14 64.66
CA ASN A 189 -68.06 61.39 65.06
C ASN A 189 -68.72 60.46 64.00
N ILE A 190 -69.26 59.28 64.35
CA ILE A 190 -70.38 59.08 65.27
C ILE A 190 -70.30 57.65 65.82
N LYS A 191 -70.34 57.54 67.15
CA LYS A 191 -70.69 56.32 67.89
C LYS A 191 -72.17 56.00 67.67
N GLY A 192 -72.48 54.75 67.35
CA GLY A 192 -73.85 54.23 67.36
C GLY A 192 -74.13 53.26 66.22
N GLU A 193 -73.54 52.06 66.25
CA GLU A 193 -73.94 50.98 65.33
C GLU A 193 -75.10 50.17 65.93
N ASP A 194 -76.27 50.71 65.66
CA ASP A 194 -77.56 50.11 65.37
C ASP A 194 -77.59 48.56 65.33
N VAL A 195 -78.42 47.95 66.18
CA VAL A 195 -78.73 46.51 66.21
C VAL A 195 -79.18 45.99 64.83
N VAL A 196 -79.72 46.87 63.99
CA VAL A 196 -80.10 46.59 62.60
C VAL A 196 -78.88 46.30 61.71
N LYS A 197 -77.73 46.96 61.94
CA LYS A 197 -76.48 46.67 61.21
C LYS A 197 -75.91 45.31 61.58
N LEU A 198 -75.99 44.95 62.86
CA LEU A 198 -75.58 43.62 63.35
C LEU A 198 -76.48 42.50 62.80
N THR A 199 -77.79 42.71 62.71
CA THR A 199 -78.71 41.74 62.09
C THR A 199 -78.52 41.64 60.58
N LEU A 200 -78.25 42.76 59.90
CA LEU A 200 -77.90 42.77 58.47
C LEU A 200 -76.56 42.07 58.22
N ALA A 201 -75.53 42.34 59.03
CA ALA A 201 -74.23 41.68 58.97
C ALA A 201 -74.33 40.18 59.24
N LEU A 202 -75.17 39.76 60.20
CA LEU A 202 -75.41 38.35 60.49
C LEU A 202 -76.14 37.64 59.32
N LYS A 203 -77.07 38.33 58.65
CA LYS A 203 -77.73 37.82 57.44
C LYS A 203 -76.75 37.69 56.26
N ILE A 204 -75.87 38.68 56.08
CA ILE A 204 -74.81 38.65 55.06
C ILE A 204 -73.82 37.52 55.35
N ALA A 205 -73.36 37.38 56.60
CA ALA A 205 -72.45 36.32 57.02
C ALA A 205 -73.06 34.92 56.80
N ARG A 206 -74.37 34.74 57.05
CA ARG A 206 -75.07 33.49 56.74
C ARG A 206 -75.16 33.23 55.23
N GLN A 207 -75.44 34.25 54.42
CA GLN A 207 -75.44 34.11 52.95
C GLN A 207 -74.04 33.79 52.42
N ASP A 208 -73.01 34.41 52.96
CA ASP A 208 -71.63 34.16 52.52
C ASP A 208 -71.14 32.79 52.98
N LEU A 209 -71.57 32.31 54.15
CA LEU A 209 -71.38 30.91 54.56
C LEU A 209 -72.02 29.95 53.55
N THR A 210 -73.27 30.17 53.16
CA THR A 210 -73.94 29.33 52.16
C THR A 210 -73.22 29.38 50.82
N LYS A 211 -72.79 30.56 50.36
CA LYS A 211 -72.00 30.69 49.12
C LYS A 211 -70.66 29.96 49.21
N ALA A 212 -69.97 30.05 50.35
CA ALA A 212 -68.71 29.35 50.56
C ALA A 212 -68.91 27.82 50.59
N GLN A 213 -69.98 27.33 51.23
CA GLN A 213 -70.35 25.91 51.23
C GLN A 213 -70.71 25.40 49.83
N VAL A 214 -71.44 26.18 49.04
CA VAL A 214 -71.73 25.83 47.64
C VAL A 214 -70.43 25.76 46.84
N LYS A 215 -69.55 26.78 46.92
CA LYS A 215 -68.24 26.75 46.25
C LYS A 215 -67.38 25.58 46.69
N LEU A 216 -67.37 25.26 47.98
CA LEU A 216 -66.64 24.11 48.51
C LEU A 216 -67.18 22.80 47.94
N ASN A 217 -68.50 22.64 47.86
CA ASN A 217 -69.11 21.48 47.25
C ASN A 217 -68.83 21.39 45.75
N THR A 218 -68.81 22.52 45.03
CA THR A 218 -68.41 22.58 43.61
C THR A 218 -66.95 22.15 43.45
N VAL A 219 -66.04 22.69 44.27
CA VAL A 219 -64.63 22.29 44.27
C VAL A 219 -64.48 20.80 44.62
N ILE A 220 -65.19 20.28 45.61
CA ILE A 220 -65.14 18.84 45.94
C ILE A 220 -65.62 17.97 44.78
N ALA A 221 -66.68 18.39 44.07
CA ALA A 221 -67.19 17.69 42.90
C ALA A 221 -66.19 17.76 41.73
N ASP A 222 -65.62 18.93 41.46
CA ASP A 222 -64.64 19.14 40.39
C ASP A 222 -63.35 18.35 40.63
N TYR A 223 -62.91 18.20 41.90
CA TYR A 223 -61.72 17.43 42.28
C TYR A 223 -61.93 15.91 42.33
N GLY A 224 -63.18 15.43 42.27
CA GLY A 224 -63.49 14.00 42.25
C GLY A 224 -63.04 13.27 40.97
N ASP A 225 -62.85 14.01 39.87
CA ASP A 225 -62.63 13.46 38.52
C ASP A 225 -61.23 13.78 37.94
N VAL A 226 -60.34 14.43 38.70
CA VAL A 226 -59.08 14.97 38.15
C VAL A 226 -58.01 13.90 37.94
N VAL A 227 -57.99 12.83 38.76
CA VAL A 227 -57.21 11.61 38.49
C VAL A 227 -57.91 10.40 39.13
N PRO A 228 -58.47 9.47 38.34
CA PRO A 228 -58.99 8.21 38.87
C PRO A 228 -57.91 7.48 39.67
N ARG A 229 -58.24 7.02 40.89
CA ARG A 229 -57.30 6.31 41.79
C ARG A 229 -56.56 5.15 41.10
N ARG A 230 -57.22 4.47 40.16
CA ARG A 230 -56.62 3.41 39.33
C ARG A 230 -55.44 3.91 38.51
N ASP A 231 -55.54 5.09 37.92
CA ASP A 231 -54.49 5.65 37.07
C ASP A 231 -53.31 6.10 37.93
N TYR A 232 -53.57 6.67 39.11
CA TYR A 232 -52.53 6.97 40.11
C TYR A 232 -51.78 5.70 40.55
N GLU A 233 -52.49 4.66 40.97
CA GLU A 233 -51.88 3.39 41.39
C GLU A 233 -51.09 2.74 40.23
N SER A 234 -51.58 2.86 38.99
CA SER A 234 -50.87 2.37 37.80
C SER A 234 -49.58 3.16 37.52
N LEU A 235 -49.61 4.48 37.74
CA LEU A 235 -48.47 5.37 37.54
C LEU A 235 -47.43 5.18 38.65
N GLU A 236 -47.88 5.01 39.89
CA GLU A 236 -47.02 4.71 41.04
C GLU A 236 -46.31 3.37 40.88
N LYS A 237 -47.00 2.35 40.37
CA LYS A 237 -46.37 1.07 40.03
C LYS A 237 -45.31 1.24 38.93
N LYS A 238 -45.63 1.92 37.82
CA LYS A 238 -44.67 2.19 36.74
C LYS A 238 -43.46 2.96 37.26
N TYR A 239 -43.66 3.94 38.13
CA TYR A 239 -42.57 4.69 38.75
C TYR A 239 -41.67 3.78 39.58
N PHE A 240 -42.24 2.87 40.37
CA PHE A 240 -41.47 1.91 41.16
C PHE A 240 -40.68 0.93 40.28
N ASP A 241 -41.31 0.40 39.23
CA ASP A 241 -40.66 -0.50 38.26
C ASP A 241 -39.49 0.22 37.57
N LEU A 242 -39.70 1.45 37.09
CA LEU A 242 -38.67 2.27 36.44
C LEU A 242 -37.52 2.63 37.42
N LEU A 243 -37.84 2.90 38.68
CA LEU A 243 -36.84 3.17 39.71
C LEU A 243 -35.98 1.93 39.99
N GLN A 244 -36.58 0.74 39.97
CA GLN A 244 -35.85 -0.51 40.14
C GLN A 244 -34.94 -0.79 38.94
N GLU A 245 -35.42 -0.60 37.71
CA GLU A 245 -34.61 -0.70 36.49
C GLU A 245 -33.45 0.29 36.47
N MET A 246 -33.69 1.54 36.88
CA MET A 246 -32.62 2.54 37.00
C MET A 246 -31.55 2.09 38.00
N LYS A 247 -31.95 1.52 39.14
CA LYS A 247 -31.02 1.01 40.16
C LYS A 247 -30.21 -0.20 39.66
N THR A 248 -30.81 -1.09 38.86
CA THR A 248 -30.06 -2.22 38.28
C THR A 248 -29.07 -1.71 37.24
N LEU A 249 -29.51 -0.83 36.34
CA LEU A 249 -28.66 -0.27 35.29
C LEU A 249 -27.48 0.53 35.87
N GLN A 250 -27.70 1.25 36.97
CA GLN A 250 -26.63 1.95 37.67
C GLN A 250 -25.58 0.99 38.24
N LYS A 251 -26.00 -0.16 38.81
CA LYS A 251 -25.07 -1.18 39.30
C LYS A 251 -24.28 -1.82 38.16
N ASP A 252 -24.94 -2.11 37.05
CA ASP A 252 -24.31 -2.70 35.87
C ASP A 252 -23.27 -1.73 35.27
N PHE A 253 -23.59 -0.43 35.23
CA PHE A 253 -22.65 0.59 34.81
C PHE A 253 -21.43 0.69 35.75
N GLU A 254 -21.65 0.67 37.07
CA GLU A 254 -20.56 0.66 38.04
C GLU A 254 -19.67 -0.58 37.92
N GLN A 255 -20.25 -1.74 37.60
CA GLN A 255 -19.50 -2.96 37.34
C GLN A 255 -18.67 -2.85 36.05
N LEU A 256 -19.29 -2.43 34.95
CA LEU A 256 -18.62 -2.26 33.67
C LEU A 256 -17.47 -1.24 33.77
N HIS A 257 -17.67 -0.16 34.53
CA HIS A 257 -16.63 0.83 34.78
C HIS A 257 -15.42 0.21 35.52
N LYS A 258 -15.65 -0.64 36.52
CA LYS A 258 -14.56 -1.37 37.22
C LYS A 258 -13.83 -2.33 36.29
N GLU A 259 -14.56 -3.08 35.47
CA GLU A 259 -13.95 -3.99 34.48
C GLU A 259 -13.09 -3.22 33.48
N TYR A 260 -13.59 -2.08 32.99
CA TYR A 260 -12.83 -1.19 32.11
C TYR A 260 -11.55 -0.66 32.75
N GLU A 261 -11.60 -0.19 34.00
CA GLU A 261 -10.41 0.26 34.73
C GLU A 261 -9.38 -0.86 34.92
N THR A 262 -9.83 -2.09 35.20
CA THR A 262 -8.93 -3.25 35.31
C THR A 262 -8.27 -3.59 33.98
N LEU A 263 -9.03 -3.53 32.88
CA LEU A 263 -8.51 -3.78 31.53
C LEU A 263 -7.49 -2.70 31.13
N LEU A 264 -7.76 -1.44 31.46
CA LEU A 264 -6.81 -0.34 31.26
C LEU A 264 -5.51 -0.56 32.04
N ALA A 265 -5.58 -1.03 33.29
CA ALA A 265 -4.39 -1.34 34.08
C ALA A 265 -3.55 -2.45 33.43
N ILE A 266 -4.18 -3.55 33.02
CA ILE A 266 -3.50 -4.66 32.32
C ILE A 266 -2.86 -4.17 31.02
N HIS A 267 -3.58 -3.38 30.22
CA HIS A 267 -3.04 -2.85 28.97
C HIS A 267 -1.80 -1.97 29.19
N ARG A 268 -1.81 -1.12 30.23
CA ARG A 268 -0.63 -0.31 30.60
C ARG A 268 0.56 -1.19 31.00
N GLU A 269 0.32 -2.24 31.77
CA GLU A 269 1.37 -3.18 32.19
C GLU A 269 1.97 -3.93 30.99
N THR A 270 1.12 -4.52 30.14
CA THR A 270 1.57 -5.23 28.92
C THR A 270 2.31 -4.30 27.96
N ALA A 271 1.89 -3.04 27.82
CA ALA A 271 2.62 -2.04 27.04
C ALA A 271 4.02 -1.78 27.62
N GLY A 272 4.12 -1.66 28.95
CA GLY A 272 5.40 -1.52 29.65
C GLY A 272 6.32 -2.72 29.47
N GLU A 273 5.79 -3.94 29.59
CA GLU A 273 6.55 -5.18 29.34
C GLU A 273 7.07 -5.25 27.90
N ARG A 274 6.22 -4.94 26.92
CA ARG A 274 6.61 -4.89 25.50
C ARG A 274 7.75 -3.90 25.28
N ASP A 275 7.64 -2.70 25.85
CA ASP A 275 8.66 -1.66 25.67
C ASP A 275 9.99 -2.07 26.33
N ASN A 276 9.93 -2.74 27.48
CA ASN A 276 11.11 -3.34 28.12
C ASN A 276 11.76 -4.42 27.23
N PHE A 277 10.98 -5.34 26.66
CA PHE A 277 11.51 -6.35 25.74
C PHE A 277 12.13 -5.73 24.48
N CYS A 278 11.52 -4.68 23.93
CA CYS A 278 12.08 -3.93 22.81
C CYS A 278 13.43 -3.30 23.17
N ALA A 279 13.53 -2.67 24.34
CA ALA A 279 14.78 -2.07 24.82
C ALA A 279 15.87 -3.12 25.05
N GLU A 280 15.53 -4.28 25.63
CA GLU A 280 16.46 -5.38 25.82
C GLU A 280 16.96 -5.96 24.48
N LEU A 281 16.05 -6.17 23.52
CA LEU A 281 16.42 -6.61 22.17
C LEU A 281 17.38 -5.63 21.49
N GLN A 282 17.11 -4.33 21.59
CA GLN A 282 18.02 -3.31 21.06
C GLN A 282 19.40 -3.36 21.74
N ARG A 283 19.44 -3.52 23.07
CA ARG A 283 20.70 -3.64 23.81
C ARG A 283 21.49 -4.89 23.38
N VAL A 284 20.83 -6.03 23.22
CA VAL A 284 21.45 -7.27 22.73
C VAL A 284 21.96 -7.09 21.31
N GLN A 285 21.17 -6.48 20.41
CA GLN A 285 21.60 -6.19 19.04
C GLN A 285 22.84 -5.29 19.01
N LEU A 286 22.88 -4.23 19.80
CA LEU A 286 24.04 -3.34 19.91
C LEU A 286 25.29 -4.07 20.42
N ASN A 287 25.14 -4.96 21.40
CA ASN A 287 26.24 -5.73 21.95
C ASN A 287 26.75 -6.83 21.00
N CYS A 288 25.85 -7.47 20.24
CA CYS A 288 26.18 -8.50 19.26
C CYS A 288 26.73 -7.92 17.94
N THR A 289 26.46 -6.65 17.63
CA THR A 289 26.96 -5.96 16.43
C THR A 289 27.61 -4.63 16.83
N PRO A 290 28.85 -4.64 17.39
CA PRO A 290 29.55 -3.41 17.71
C PRO A 290 29.74 -2.60 16.42
N ARG A 291 29.05 -1.46 16.34
CA ARG A 291 29.11 -0.61 15.14
C ARG A 291 30.50 0.01 15.01
N PRO A 292 31.04 0.15 13.79
CA PRO A 292 32.31 0.83 13.58
C PRO A 292 32.26 2.26 14.16
N ASN A 293 33.36 2.68 14.77
CA ASN A 293 33.50 4.07 15.19
C ASN A 293 33.80 4.95 13.96
N TRP A 294 32.75 5.46 13.34
CA TRP A 294 32.81 6.30 12.15
C TRP A 294 33.53 7.63 12.36
N ALA A 295 33.73 8.09 13.61
CA ALA A 295 34.49 9.31 13.86
C ALA A 295 35.97 9.16 13.42
N LYS A 296 36.52 7.95 13.47
CA LYS A 296 37.90 7.66 13.03
C LYS A 296 38.11 7.89 11.53
N CYS A 297 37.07 7.79 10.72
CA CYS A 297 37.17 8.03 9.27
C CYS A 297 37.57 9.47 8.95
N SER A 298 37.25 10.43 9.83
CA SER A 298 37.67 11.83 9.67
C SER A 298 39.19 12.03 9.72
N GLU A 299 39.94 11.11 10.34
CA GLU A 299 41.40 11.18 10.44
C GLU A 299 42.10 10.67 9.17
N VAL A 300 41.41 9.83 8.38
CA VAL A 300 41.99 9.11 7.23
C VAL A 300 41.54 9.71 5.90
N ILE A 301 40.32 10.25 5.83
CA ILE A 301 39.74 10.79 4.59
C ILE A 301 40.28 12.20 4.33
N PRO A 302 40.69 12.51 3.08
CA PRO A 302 41.12 13.86 2.71
C PRO A 302 39.96 14.86 2.92
N GLY A 303 40.26 16.00 3.57
CA GLY A 303 39.25 17.00 3.94
C GLY A 303 38.75 16.92 5.39
N GLY A 304 39.22 15.95 6.17
CA GLY A 304 39.08 15.93 7.63
C GLY A 304 37.64 15.77 8.15
N ALA A 305 37.41 16.22 9.39
CA ALA A 305 36.13 16.09 10.09
C ALA A 305 34.98 16.86 9.42
N GLU A 306 35.27 18.00 8.81
CA GLU A 306 34.24 18.81 8.13
C GLU A 306 33.68 18.10 6.90
N ARG A 307 34.57 17.62 6.00
CA ARG A 307 34.15 16.87 4.82
C ARG A 307 33.49 15.54 5.17
N TRP A 308 34.02 14.83 6.17
CA TRP A 308 33.40 13.59 6.65
C TRP A 308 32.02 13.85 7.27
N GLY A 309 31.86 14.94 8.03
CA GLY A 309 30.57 15.37 8.56
C GLY A 309 29.53 15.57 7.46
N CYS A 310 29.88 16.28 6.39
CA CYS A 310 29.03 16.45 5.22
C CYS A 310 28.71 15.13 4.50
N LEU A 311 29.70 14.23 4.40
CA LEU A 311 29.53 12.93 3.75
C LEU A 311 28.70 11.95 4.59
N ALA A 312 28.77 12.03 5.91
CA ALA A 312 28.11 11.12 6.83
C ALA A 312 26.72 11.59 7.25
N ALA A 313 26.40 12.87 7.07
CA ALA A 313 25.10 13.45 7.41
C ALA A 313 23.95 12.66 6.78
N GLY A 314 23.00 12.24 7.61
CA GLY A 314 21.79 11.54 7.18
C GLY A 314 21.99 10.09 6.70
N LYS A 315 23.19 9.50 6.81
CA LYS A 315 23.48 8.14 6.33
C LYS A 315 23.46 7.09 7.43
N SER A 316 22.97 5.89 7.07
CA SER A 316 23.05 4.72 7.93
C SER A 316 24.47 4.18 8.00
N SER A 317 24.78 3.40 9.05
CA SER A 317 26.10 2.76 9.18
C SER A 317 26.47 1.87 7.99
N ASP A 318 25.50 1.28 7.31
CA ASP A 318 25.74 0.45 6.12
C ASP A 318 26.09 1.34 4.92
N GLN A 319 25.33 2.42 4.72
CA GLN A 319 25.61 3.43 3.71
C GLN A 319 26.95 4.14 3.93
N LEU A 320 27.40 4.29 5.18
CA LEU A 320 28.73 4.84 5.50
C LEU A 320 29.87 3.91 5.05
N VAL A 321 29.65 2.59 5.01
CA VAL A 321 30.61 1.63 4.43
C VAL A 321 30.78 1.94 2.94
N ASP A 322 29.69 2.10 2.20
CA ASP A 322 29.74 2.41 0.76
C ASP A 322 30.45 3.73 0.48
N VAL A 323 30.18 4.77 1.29
CA VAL A 323 30.85 6.07 1.18
C VAL A 323 32.34 5.93 1.45
N LEU A 324 32.73 5.18 2.49
CA LEU A 324 34.13 4.95 2.80
C LEU A 324 34.84 4.18 1.67
N LEU A 325 34.21 3.12 1.15
CA LEU A 325 34.74 2.33 0.05
C LEU A 325 34.89 3.16 -1.23
N GLU A 326 33.95 4.06 -1.50
CA GLU A 326 34.02 4.99 -2.63
C GLU A 326 35.17 5.99 -2.46
N GLU A 327 35.35 6.58 -1.28
CA GLU A 327 36.44 7.54 -1.03
C GLU A 327 37.82 6.89 -1.17
N ILE A 328 38.01 5.70 -0.59
CA ILE A 328 39.26 4.95 -0.70
C ILE A 328 39.47 4.48 -2.15
N GLY A 329 38.40 3.96 -2.78
CA GLY A 329 38.43 3.42 -4.13
C GLY A 329 38.74 4.50 -5.18
N THR A 330 38.14 5.68 -5.06
CA THR A 330 38.36 6.80 -5.98
C THR A 330 39.79 7.30 -5.89
N GLY A 331 40.33 7.46 -4.67
CA GLY A 331 41.73 7.82 -4.47
C GLY A 331 42.72 6.78 -5.05
N ALA A 332 42.41 5.49 -4.94
CA ALA A 332 43.19 4.43 -5.56
C ALA A 332 43.09 4.45 -7.10
N LEU A 333 41.89 4.74 -7.64
CA LEU A 333 41.62 4.76 -9.08
C LEU A 333 42.38 5.89 -9.79
N GLU A 334 42.55 7.04 -9.14
CA GLU A 334 43.33 8.17 -9.68
C GLU A 334 44.82 7.81 -9.91
N GLY A 335 45.36 6.91 -9.08
CA GLY A 335 46.73 6.40 -9.17
C GLY A 335 46.93 5.34 -10.26
N ILE A 336 45.85 4.67 -10.71
CA ILE A 336 45.91 3.61 -11.72
C ILE A 336 45.86 4.23 -13.12
N ASN A 337 46.93 4.07 -13.90
CA ASN A 337 46.99 4.56 -15.28
C ASN A 337 46.50 3.53 -16.31
N VAL A 338 46.54 2.24 -15.97
CA VAL A 338 46.27 1.12 -16.87
C VAL A 338 45.52 0.02 -16.12
N PHE A 339 44.48 -0.51 -16.74
CA PHE A 339 43.72 -1.67 -16.26
C PHE A 339 44.12 -2.93 -17.03
N PRO A 340 44.30 -4.07 -16.34
CA PRO A 340 44.51 -5.34 -17.02
C PRO A 340 43.20 -5.81 -17.68
N GLY A 341 43.26 -6.17 -18.96
CA GLY A 341 42.13 -6.75 -19.70
C GLY A 341 41.73 -8.13 -19.17
N TRP A 342 40.43 -8.42 -19.20
CA TRP A 342 39.84 -9.65 -18.63
C TRP A 342 39.81 -10.82 -19.63
N GLY A 343 40.32 -10.61 -20.85
CA GLY A 343 40.37 -11.61 -21.91
C GLY A 343 39.11 -11.62 -22.79
N LYS A 344 39.13 -12.46 -23.83
CA LYS A 344 38.06 -12.58 -24.84
C LYS A 344 37.13 -13.79 -24.64
N GLY A 345 37.16 -14.43 -23.47
CA GLY A 345 36.35 -15.61 -23.20
C GLY A 345 34.85 -15.31 -23.18
N ASP A 346 34.02 -16.31 -23.48
CA ASP A 346 32.55 -16.16 -23.54
C ASP A 346 31.92 -15.74 -22.21
N LYS A 347 32.58 -16.08 -21.08
CA LYS A 347 32.18 -15.69 -19.72
C LYS A 347 32.43 -14.22 -19.39
N VAL A 348 33.24 -13.52 -20.19
CA VAL A 348 33.53 -12.10 -20.00
C VAL A 348 32.41 -11.28 -20.68
N PRO A 349 31.83 -10.27 -20.03
CA PRO A 349 30.82 -9.41 -20.65
C PRO A 349 31.35 -8.75 -21.92
N VAL A 350 30.50 -8.61 -22.94
CA VAL A 350 30.89 -8.09 -24.27
C VAL A 350 31.64 -6.76 -24.21
N TYR A 351 31.24 -5.87 -23.31
CA TYR A 351 31.84 -4.55 -23.12
C TYR A 351 33.19 -4.57 -22.38
N LEU A 352 33.64 -5.72 -21.87
CA LEU A 352 34.95 -5.91 -21.22
C LEU A 352 35.85 -6.90 -21.97
N ARG A 353 35.44 -7.43 -23.13
CA ARG A 353 36.24 -8.41 -23.90
C ARG A 353 37.44 -7.72 -24.57
N HIS A 354 38.54 -7.62 -23.83
CA HIS A 354 39.79 -7.05 -24.31
C HIS A 354 40.98 -7.87 -23.79
N GLU A 355 42.00 -8.00 -24.62
CA GLU A 355 43.26 -8.65 -24.28
C GLU A 355 44.37 -7.60 -24.20
N GLY A 356 45.13 -7.62 -23.11
CA GLY A 356 46.19 -6.65 -22.85
C GLY A 356 45.72 -5.48 -21.99
N ASP A 357 46.54 -4.45 -21.98
CA ASP A 357 46.46 -3.32 -21.06
C ASP A 357 45.60 -2.19 -21.62
N VAL A 358 44.64 -1.72 -20.82
CA VAL A 358 43.66 -0.70 -21.19
C VAL A 358 43.93 0.59 -20.43
N LYS A 359 44.07 1.73 -21.11
CA LYS A 359 44.36 3.00 -20.43
C LYS A 359 43.14 3.52 -19.65
N ASN A 360 43.38 3.96 -18.41
CA ASN A 360 42.38 4.65 -17.61
C ASN A 360 42.19 6.09 -18.11
N LYS A 361 40.96 6.47 -18.43
CA LYS A 361 40.61 7.84 -18.88
C LYS A 361 40.54 8.88 -17.76
N LYS A 362 40.61 8.45 -16.49
CA LYS A 362 40.57 9.32 -15.30
C LYS A 362 39.39 10.31 -15.33
N LEU A 363 38.20 9.75 -15.54
CA LEU A 363 36.96 10.53 -15.60
C LEU A 363 36.53 10.98 -14.21
N THR A 364 35.89 12.15 -14.12
CA THR A 364 35.23 12.56 -12.87
C THR A 364 33.89 11.85 -12.73
N LYS A 365 33.38 11.73 -11.49
CA LYS A 365 32.06 11.16 -11.21
C LYS A 365 30.94 11.82 -12.04
N LYS A 366 31.01 13.13 -12.23
CA LYS A 366 30.05 13.90 -13.03
C LYS A 366 30.08 13.49 -14.50
N ASP A 367 31.27 13.31 -15.06
CA ASP A 367 31.43 12.90 -16.47
C ASP A 367 30.86 11.50 -16.70
N VAL A 368 31.13 10.57 -15.77
CA VAL A 368 30.59 9.21 -15.82
C VAL A 368 29.05 9.25 -15.81
N VAL A 369 28.45 9.99 -14.86
CA VAL A 369 26.97 10.12 -14.79
C VAL A 369 26.39 10.68 -16.08
N ASN A 370 27.02 11.70 -16.67
CA ASN A 370 26.55 12.29 -17.94
C ASN A 370 26.59 11.28 -19.09
N VAL A 371 27.68 10.51 -19.19
CA VAL A 371 27.78 9.47 -20.22
C VAL A 371 26.69 8.40 -20.04
N LEU A 372 26.42 7.96 -18.81
CA LEU A 372 25.38 6.96 -18.56
C LEU A 372 23.96 7.49 -18.84
N LYS A 373 23.69 8.77 -18.51
CA LYS A 373 22.43 9.44 -18.88
C LYS A 373 22.26 9.48 -20.40
N ASP A 374 23.33 9.80 -21.13
CA ASP A 374 23.33 9.81 -22.59
C ASP A 374 23.10 8.41 -23.19
N VAL A 375 23.71 7.36 -22.61
CA VAL A 375 23.51 5.96 -23.04
C VAL A 375 22.03 5.61 -22.95
N TRP A 376 21.37 5.86 -21.82
CA TRP A 376 19.94 5.58 -21.66
C TRP A 376 19.08 6.38 -22.64
N LYS A 377 19.40 7.66 -22.84
CA LYS A 377 18.69 8.53 -23.78
C LYS A 377 18.78 8.00 -25.22
N GLU A 378 19.97 7.62 -25.68
CA GLU A 378 20.15 7.04 -27.02
C GLU A 378 19.49 5.67 -27.14
N LYS A 379 19.54 4.85 -26.08
CA LYS A 379 18.89 3.52 -26.07
C LYS A 379 17.38 3.64 -26.24
N ILE A 380 16.74 4.46 -25.39
CA ILE A 380 15.29 4.67 -25.44
C ILE A 380 14.87 5.21 -26.82
N ALA A 381 15.62 6.18 -27.37
CA ALA A 381 15.33 6.73 -28.69
C ALA A 381 15.44 5.67 -29.81
N LEU A 382 16.44 4.79 -29.74
CA LEU A 382 16.62 3.73 -30.73
C LEU A 382 15.51 2.66 -30.64
N GLU A 383 15.14 2.27 -29.42
CA GLU A 383 14.09 1.27 -29.20
C GLU A 383 12.70 1.78 -29.60
N GLN A 384 12.43 3.08 -29.39
CA GLN A 384 11.23 3.73 -29.90
C GLN A 384 11.17 3.77 -31.43
N GLN A 385 12.31 3.95 -32.10
CA GLN A 385 12.37 3.99 -33.57
C GLN A 385 12.30 2.60 -34.21
N THR A 386 12.90 1.59 -33.58
CA THR A 386 13.05 0.24 -34.15
C THR A 386 11.98 -0.75 -33.65
N GLY A 387 11.30 -0.44 -32.55
CA GLY A 387 10.30 -1.31 -31.92
C GLY A 387 10.86 -2.60 -31.34
N LYS A 388 12.19 -2.74 -31.23
CA LYS A 388 12.87 -3.93 -30.70
C LYS A 388 13.70 -3.54 -29.49
N GLN A 389 13.52 -4.26 -28.38
CA GLN A 389 14.42 -4.14 -27.22
C GLN A 389 15.76 -4.78 -27.55
N SER A 390 16.83 -4.05 -27.24
CA SER A 390 18.21 -4.50 -27.37
C SER A 390 18.78 -4.79 -25.98
N SER A 391 19.66 -5.78 -25.87
CA SER A 391 20.31 -6.09 -24.60
C SER A 391 21.29 -4.97 -24.22
N LEU A 392 21.22 -4.46 -22.97
CA LEU A 392 22.02 -3.32 -22.50
C LEU A 392 23.54 -3.51 -22.67
N PRO A 393 24.15 -4.67 -22.33
CA PRO A 393 25.58 -4.91 -22.56
C PRO A 393 26.04 -4.67 -24.01
N GLU A 394 25.28 -5.18 -24.99
CA GLU A 394 25.55 -5.05 -26.42
C GLU A 394 25.33 -3.61 -26.89
N PHE A 395 24.23 -2.99 -26.46
CA PHE A 395 23.94 -1.60 -26.77
C PHE A 395 25.03 -0.66 -26.20
N PHE A 396 25.46 -0.89 -24.96
CA PHE A 396 26.47 -0.10 -24.28
C PHE A 396 27.81 -0.13 -25.03
N LEU A 397 28.26 -1.31 -25.45
CA LEU A 397 29.46 -1.42 -26.29
C LEU A 397 29.28 -0.71 -27.63
N GLY A 398 28.15 -0.94 -28.32
CA GLY A 398 27.85 -0.30 -29.61
C GLY A 398 27.79 1.23 -29.52
N TYR A 399 27.24 1.77 -28.42
CA TYR A 399 27.24 3.21 -28.13
C TYR A 399 28.68 3.75 -28.00
N LEU A 400 29.54 3.07 -27.23
CA LEU A 400 30.92 3.50 -27.01
C LEU A 400 31.73 3.45 -28.32
N GLN A 401 31.55 2.41 -29.12
CA GLN A 401 32.17 2.28 -30.44
C GLN A 401 31.72 3.39 -31.38
N LYS A 402 30.43 3.71 -31.40
CA LYS A 402 29.88 4.79 -32.23
C LYS A 402 30.36 6.18 -31.81
N LYS A 403 30.43 6.47 -30.51
CA LYS A 403 30.81 7.79 -29.98
C LYS A 403 32.32 8.04 -29.95
N TYR A 404 33.11 7.03 -29.57
CA TYR A 404 34.54 7.20 -29.27
C TYR A 404 35.45 6.41 -30.23
N GLY A 405 34.90 5.57 -31.10
CA GLY A 405 35.63 4.71 -32.01
C GLY A 405 36.10 3.40 -31.35
N ASP A 406 36.30 2.36 -32.16
CA ASP A 406 36.60 0.99 -31.69
C ASP A 406 37.86 0.90 -30.81
N ALA A 407 38.89 1.70 -31.12
CA ALA A 407 40.16 1.69 -30.38
C ALA A 407 40.02 2.27 -28.96
N ALA A 408 39.19 3.31 -28.78
CA ALA A 408 39.01 3.95 -27.49
C ALA A 408 37.81 3.37 -26.71
N ALA A 409 36.88 2.68 -27.38
CA ALA A 409 35.67 2.12 -26.77
C ALA A 409 35.98 1.23 -25.56
N MET A 410 37.05 0.43 -25.63
CA MET A 410 37.48 -0.42 -24.51
C MET A 410 38.10 0.38 -23.36
N GLU A 411 38.84 1.46 -23.65
CA GLU A 411 39.37 2.38 -22.62
C GLU A 411 38.24 3.06 -21.85
N TRP A 412 37.19 3.48 -22.57
CA TRP A 412 35.99 4.04 -21.97
C TRP A 412 35.19 2.98 -21.20
N SER A 413 35.03 1.77 -21.75
CA SER A 413 34.22 0.74 -21.08
C SER A 413 34.82 0.30 -19.75
N TYR A 414 36.15 0.07 -19.69
CA TYR A 414 36.85 -0.26 -18.44
C TYR A 414 36.82 0.90 -17.46
N THR A 415 37.06 2.13 -17.92
CA THR A 415 37.02 3.30 -17.03
C THR A 415 35.62 3.51 -16.44
N LEU A 416 34.57 3.43 -17.26
CA LEU A 416 33.19 3.56 -16.80
C LEU A 416 32.81 2.42 -15.85
N TYR A 417 33.17 1.18 -16.19
CA TYR A 417 32.89 0.00 -15.37
C TYR A 417 33.51 0.10 -13.97
N GLU A 418 34.79 0.48 -13.88
CA GLU A 418 35.49 0.63 -12.61
C GLU A 418 34.92 1.78 -11.77
N ASN A 419 34.59 2.92 -12.39
CA ASN A 419 33.91 4.02 -11.70
C ASN A 419 32.54 3.61 -11.16
N MET A 420 31.74 2.88 -11.96
CA MET A 420 30.44 2.38 -11.53
C MET A 420 30.54 1.34 -10.41
N ARG A 421 31.60 0.51 -10.42
CA ARG A 421 31.82 -0.51 -9.39
C ARG A 421 32.11 0.11 -8.02
N LEU A 422 32.91 1.18 -8.00
CA LEU A 422 33.41 1.84 -6.79
C LEU A 422 32.43 2.90 -6.25
N CYS A 423 31.76 3.66 -7.12
CA CYS A 423 30.92 4.78 -6.72
C CYS A 423 29.48 4.36 -6.38
N ARG A 424 29.32 3.53 -5.34
CA ARG A 424 28.02 2.98 -4.91
C ARG A 424 27.10 3.99 -4.23
N SER A 425 27.63 5.08 -3.70
CA SER A 425 26.81 6.10 -3.02
C SER A 425 25.87 6.84 -3.98
N ASN A 426 26.14 6.84 -5.28
CA ASN A 426 25.30 7.49 -6.28
C ASN A 426 24.36 6.47 -6.91
N HIS A 427 23.06 6.72 -6.76
CA HIS A 427 21.99 5.86 -7.26
C HIS A 427 22.07 5.62 -8.78
N VAL A 428 22.44 6.63 -9.58
CA VAL A 428 22.53 6.48 -11.05
C VAL A 428 23.63 5.48 -11.42
N LEU A 429 24.78 5.57 -10.76
CA LEU A 429 25.92 4.68 -11.01
C LEU A 429 25.65 3.25 -10.52
N SER A 430 25.11 3.11 -9.30
CA SER A 430 24.82 1.80 -8.72
C SER A 430 23.71 1.07 -9.47
N SER A 431 22.62 1.76 -9.80
CA SER A 431 21.50 1.22 -10.59
C SER A 431 21.96 0.80 -11.99
N PHE A 432 22.71 1.65 -12.70
CA PHE A 432 23.26 1.29 -14.01
C PHE A 432 24.17 0.07 -13.92
N TYR A 433 25.06 0.01 -12.92
CA TYR A 433 25.96 -1.13 -12.71
C TYR A 433 25.19 -2.43 -12.49
N ASP A 434 24.20 -2.42 -11.61
CA ASP A 434 23.46 -3.63 -11.25
C ASP A 434 22.61 -4.14 -12.42
N ILE A 435 22.11 -3.23 -13.27
CA ILE A 435 21.44 -3.60 -14.54
C ILE A 435 22.46 -4.13 -15.55
N LEU A 436 23.58 -3.44 -15.75
CA LEU A 436 24.63 -3.83 -16.72
C LEU A 436 25.27 -5.19 -16.38
N THR A 437 25.35 -5.53 -15.09
CA THR A 437 25.87 -6.82 -14.62
C THR A 437 24.80 -7.91 -14.52
N GLY A 438 23.54 -7.60 -14.84
CA GLY A 438 22.43 -8.56 -14.82
C GLY A 438 21.96 -8.97 -13.42
N LYS A 439 22.34 -8.23 -12.37
CA LYS A 439 21.79 -8.43 -11.02
C LYS A 439 20.32 -8.01 -10.94
N VAL A 440 19.96 -6.98 -11.71
CA VAL A 440 18.62 -6.41 -11.78
C VAL A 440 18.22 -6.28 -13.26
N GLY A 441 16.93 -6.48 -13.58
CA GLY A 441 16.43 -6.31 -14.94
C GLY A 441 16.28 -4.84 -15.34
N GLU A 442 16.34 -4.55 -16.64
CA GLU A 442 16.16 -3.20 -17.18
C GLU A 442 14.79 -2.59 -16.86
N GLU A 443 13.77 -3.44 -16.65
CA GLU A 443 12.44 -3.03 -16.19
C GLU A 443 12.49 -2.15 -14.95
N GLN A 444 13.46 -2.36 -14.05
CA GLN A 444 13.61 -1.53 -12.86
C GLN A 444 13.83 -0.05 -13.20
N TYR A 445 14.68 0.23 -14.19
CA TYR A 445 14.95 1.59 -14.64
C TYR A 445 13.71 2.23 -15.28
N HIS A 446 12.99 1.48 -16.12
CA HIS A 446 11.76 1.96 -16.75
C HIS A 446 10.64 2.21 -15.72
N ASN A 447 10.45 1.29 -14.78
CA ASN A 447 9.47 1.41 -13.70
C ASN A 447 9.81 2.61 -12.81
N GLN A 448 11.08 2.82 -12.46
CA GLN A 448 11.50 3.98 -11.68
C GLN A 448 11.23 5.29 -12.42
N ASN A 449 11.57 5.39 -13.71
CA ASN A 449 11.26 6.57 -14.50
C ASN A 449 9.76 6.81 -14.66
N GLN A 450 8.95 5.75 -14.75
CA GLN A 450 7.50 5.85 -14.77
C GLN A 450 6.96 6.37 -13.43
N LEU A 451 7.48 5.88 -12.29
CA LEU A 451 7.12 6.38 -10.97
C LEU A 451 7.47 7.85 -10.80
N ILE A 452 8.66 8.27 -11.24
CA ILE A 452 9.09 9.68 -11.23
C ILE A 452 8.17 10.51 -12.12
N SER A 453 7.85 10.05 -13.33
CA SER A 453 6.95 10.76 -14.24
C SER A 453 5.52 10.88 -13.69
N ASN A 454 5.01 9.83 -13.04
CA ASN A 454 3.71 9.87 -12.38
C ASN A 454 3.71 10.86 -11.22
N LEU A 455 4.74 10.84 -10.36
CA LEU A 455 4.89 11.80 -9.27
C LEU A 455 4.97 13.24 -9.80
N GLN A 456 5.74 13.50 -10.86
CA GLN A 456 5.80 14.81 -11.50
C GLN A 456 4.45 15.27 -12.04
N LYS A 457 3.66 14.36 -12.62
CA LYS A 457 2.31 14.67 -13.09
C LYS A 457 1.39 15.04 -11.93
N GLU A 458 1.39 14.27 -10.84
CA GLU A 458 0.56 14.55 -9.66
C GLU A 458 0.96 15.84 -8.94
N LEU A 459 2.25 16.17 -8.93
CA LEU A 459 2.71 17.47 -8.43
C LEU A 459 2.25 18.60 -9.37
N ALA A 460 2.36 18.43 -10.68
CA ALA A 460 1.89 19.42 -11.64
C ALA A 460 0.36 19.62 -11.63
N THR A 461 -0.44 18.58 -11.35
CA THR A 461 -1.91 18.73 -11.21
C THR A 461 -2.29 19.48 -9.94
N CYS A 462 -1.52 19.33 -8.87
CA CYS A 462 -1.72 20.07 -7.63
C CYS A 462 -1.25 21.53 -7.73
N ASP A 463 -0.31 21.85 -8.64
CA ASP A 463 0.14 23.22 -8.90
C ASP A 463 -0.82 23.97 -9.83
N SER A 464 -1.94 24.42 -9.24
CA SER A 464 -2.93 25.25 -9.95
C SER A 464 -2.37 26.57 -10.50
N SER A 465 -1.23 27.03 -9.99
CA SER A 465 -0.57 28.27 -10.40
C SER A 465 0.49 28.06 -11.49
N ASN A 466 0.86 26.81 -11.79
CA ASN A 466 1.97 26.41 -12.64
C ASN A 466 3.27 27.21 -12.33
N SER A 467 3.47 27.51 -11.05
CA SER A 467 4.60 28.28 -10.53
C SER A 467 5.85 27.42 -10.35
N GLY A 468 5.70 26.09 -10.39
CA GLY A 468 6.75 25.13 -10.14
C GLY A 468 7.02 24.92 -8.65
N SER A 469 6.14 25.38 -7.76
CA SER A 469 6.32 25.27 -6.31
C SER A 469 5.01 24.98 -5.58
N LEU A 470 5.07 24.20 -4.49
CA LEU A 470 3.90 23.75 -3.74
C LEU A 470 4.07 23.87 -2.22
N THR A 471 2.97 24.20 -1.53
CA THR A 471 2.89 24.26 -0.06
C THR A 471 2.18 23.05 0.57
N SER A 472 1.43 22.26 -0.22
CA SER A 472 0.63 21.11 0.25
C SER A 472 0.97 19.81 -0.50
N GLU A 473 2.26 19.50 -0.62
CA GLU A 473 2.75 18.31 -1.34
C GLU A 473 2.32 16.97 -0.71
N HIS A 474 1.93 16.97 0.56
CA HIS A 474 1.43 15.77 1.26
C HIS A 474 0.28 15.08 0.51
N MET A 475 -0.57 15.85 -0.18
CA MET A 475 -1.69 15.30 -0.95
C MET A 475 -1.21 14.68 -2.28
N ALA A 476 -0.32 15.37 -3.00
CA ALA A 476 0.23 14.89 -4.28
C ALA A 476 1.08 13.61 -4.10
N VAL A 477 1.95 13.59 -3.09
CA VAL A 477 2.79 12.42 -2.79
C VAL A 477 1.94 11.23 -2.36
N ARG A 478 0.83 11.47 -1.65
CA ARG A 478 -0.10 10.42 -1.24
C ARG A 478 -0.89 9.85 -2.42
N GLU A 479 -1.29 10.70 -3.36
CA GLU A 479 -1.99 10.26 -4.57
C GLU A 479 -1.05 9.48 -5.51
N ALA A 480 0.21 9.90 -5.62
CA ALA A 480 1.23 9.19 -6.38
C ALA A 480 1.62 7.82 -5.76
N PHE A 481 1.54 7.68 -4.42
CA PHE A 481 1.93 6.48 -3.69
C PHE A 481 0.84 5.98 -2.71
N PRO A 482 -0.32 5.54 -3.20
CA PRO A 482 -1.49 5.23 -2.35
C PRO A 482 -1.28 4.05 -1.41
N LEU A 483 -0.33 3.16 -1.74
CA LEU A 483 -0.01 1.96 -0.96
C LEU A 483 1.06 2.21 0.12
N LYS A 484 1.71 3.38 0.16
CA LYS A 484 2.72 3.68 1.18
C LYS A 484 2.08 4.07 2.50
N ARG A 485 2.74 3.68 3.60
CA ARG A 485 2.33 4.05 4.96
C ARG A 485 2.46 5.56 5.15
N LYS A 486 1.63 6.14 6.03
CA LYS A 486 1.66 7.57 6.35
C LYS A 486 3.05 8.04 6.81
N GLU A 487 3.74 7.23 7.62
CA GLU A 487 5.11 7.50 8.07
C GLU A 487 6.09 7.64 6.90
N SER A 488 6.05 6.70 5.94
CA SER A 488 6.92 6.76 4.75
C SER A 488 6.57 7.93 3.82
N ILE A 489 5.31 8.36 3.77
CA ILE A 489 4.91 9.57 3.04
C ILE A 489 5.47 10.81 3.75
N GLN A 490 5.45 10.84 5.08
CA GLN A 490 6.04 11.93 5.86
C GLN A 490 7.56 12.01 5.64
N GLU A 491 8.27 10.89 5.70
CA GLU A 491 9.71 10.83 5.43
C GLU A 491 10.07 11.38 4.04
N LEU A 492 9.26 11.09 3.01
CA LEU A 492 9.46 11.61 1.66
C LEU A 492 9.29 13.13 1.59
N VAL A 493 8.32 13.68 2.33
CA VAL A 493 8.10 15.14 2.41
C VAL A 493 9.17 15.84 3.26
N ASP A 494 9.65 15.19 4.31
CA ASP A 494 10.74 15.73 5.11
C ASP A 494 12.05 15.74 4.29
N ALA A 495 12.26 14.72 3.45
CA ALA A 495 13.40 14.64 2.54
C ALA A 495 13.38 15.72 1.44
N SER A 496 12.20 16.12 0.94
CA SER A 496 12.08 17.20 -0.04
C SER A 496 12.41 18.58 0.55
N ARG A 497 12.28 18.76 1.87
CA ARG A 497 12.63 19.99 2.60
C ARG A 497 14.12 20.13 2.93
N TYR A 498 14.89 19.03 2.93
CA TYR A 498 16.29 19.01 3.38
C TYR A 498 17.24 19.93 2.58
N LYS A 499 16.84 20.43 1.39
CA LYS A 499 17.65 21.34 0.55
C LYS A 499 17.24 22.81 0.61
N LEU A 500 16.20 23.16 1.37
CA LEU A 500 15.64 24.52 1.39
C LEU A 500 15.80 25.11 2.80
N ASP A 501 16.85 25.90 3.00
CA ASP A 501 17.15 26.62 4.25
C ASP A 501 16.26 27.87 4.43
N GLY A 502 15.05 27.86 3.84
CA GLY A 502 14.12 28.98 3.76
C GLY A 502 12.99 28.86 4.78
N ALA A 503 12.61 29.99 5.38
CA ALA A 503 11.53 30.08 6.38
C ALA A 503 10.11 29.91 5.81
N GLU A 504 9.97 29.61 4.52
CA GLU A 504 8.68 29.40 3.86
C GLU A 504 8.51 27.91 3.55
N ASP A 505 7.36 27.33 3.90
CA ASP A 505 6.94 25.95 3.59
C ASP A 505 6.70 25.73 2.07
N LEU A 506 7.54 26.31 1.22
CA LEU A 506 7.43 26.29 -0.23
C LEU A 506 8.50 25.37 -0.80
N ILE A 507 8.06 24.28 -1.45
CA ILE A 507 8.97 23.31 -2.06
C ILE A 507 8.95 23.51 -3.59
N ASP A 508 10.12 23.81 -4.16
CA ASP A 508 10.33 23.89 -5.61
C ASP A 508 10.49 22.47 -6.18
N TYR A 509 9.37 21.83 -6.49
CA TYR A 509 9.36 20.46 -7.00
C TYR A 509 10.02 20.35 -8.40
N VAL A 510 10.07 21.43 -9.18
CA VAL A 510 10.74 21.43 -10.49
C VAL A 510 12.24 21.28 -10.32
N SER A 511 12.82 21.94 -9.30
CA SER A 511 14.24 21.83 -8.98
C SER A 511 14.62 20.50 -8.33
N LEU A 512 13.69 19.80 -7.66
CA LEU A 512 13.94 18.46 -7.12
C LEU A 512 14.26 17.42 -8.20
N PHE A 513 13.73 17.59 -9.41
CA PHE A 513 13.94 16.68 -10.53
C PHE A 513 14.94 17.20 -11.58
N LYS A 514 15.57 18.36 -11.33
CA LYS A 514 16.71 18.85 -12.13
C LYS A 514 18.00 18.25 -11.58
N GLU A 515 18.50 17.19 -12.21
CA GLU A 515 19.87 16.67 -12.00
C GLU A 515 20.77 16.83 -13.22
#